data_AF-A0A8T4WCH5-F1
#
_entry.id   AF-A0A8T4WCH5-F1
#
_cell.length_a   1.000
_cell.length_b   1.000
_cell.length_c   1.000
_cell.angle_alpha   90.00
_cell.angle_beta   90.00
_cell.angle_gamma   90.00
#
_symmetry.space_group_name_H-M   'P 1'
#
loop_
_entity.id
_entity.type
_entity.pdbx_description
1 polymer ?
#
loop_
_entity_poly.entity_id
_entity_poly.type
_entity_poly.pdbx_seq_one_letter_code
_entity_poly.pdbx_strand_id
1 'polypeptide(L)'
;MVISDLNMVPRPTIDFVFPASDLIAVLPYVFPLIFLAILLLLYQRYLPREDMKRNIIVFVGLGSFLVSILAILYAGFGSVWWGPSELTFGSWWPLIRRLQLVTDTAFGSVVVGVIYVAAVSVVLGLLSTKMVSPPDLDAVKIQQQTSEMRKAYTKMEESFSEIEAENKRLNEFLGEREEKLQDLQNQVESLQDELEAREETLAEMEEQLEAAAEVEVEPEYDVEDIIQEEVKEKDEKIQALEEQIKEIKQEQPEGERTIPKDVMEKLSSIQQELKKRDQRLDEIGRRSETASEVADSIISDLAELISKVESSALETPAKKALIKLLEDIGRSMSRISEEAQSAEAKEGNVEMIGAVMMVHELVDQVKRMTRQPK
;
A
#
# COMPACT_ATOMS: atom_id res chain seq x y z
N MET A 1 -17.75 35.72 -116.74
CA MET A 1 -17.19 34.37 -116.56
C MET A 1 -16.74 34.29 -115.11
N VAL A 2 -17.43 33.45 -114.35
CA VAL A 2 -17.51 33.44 -112.89
C VAL A 2 -16.40 32.54 -112.34
N ILE A 3 -15.62 33.04 -111.39
CA ILE A 3 -14.80 32.22 -110.49
C ILE A 3 -15.13 32.70 -109.08
N SER A 4 -16.04 32.00 -108.43
CA SER A 4 -16.39 32.18 -107.02
C SER A 4 -16.95 30.86 -106.51
N ASP A 5 -16.05 29.91 -106.25
CA ASP A 5 -16.35 28.73 -105.44
C ASP A 5 -15.02 28.23 -104.84
N LEU A 6 -14.65 28.84 -103.72
CA LEU A 6 -13.57 28.34 -102.86
C LEU A 6 -14.22 27.61 -101.69
N ASN A 7 -14.17 26.28 -101.80
CA ASN A 7 -14.51 25.27 -100.81
C ASN A 7 -14.35 25.76 -99.35
N MET A 8 -15.48 26.07 -98.70
CA MET A 8 -15.55 26.03 -97.25
C MET A 8 -15.49 24.57 -96.82
N VAL A 9 -14.35 24.16 -96.27
CA VAL A 9 -14.25 22.91 -95.52
C VAL A 9 -15.23 23.02 -94.35
N PRO A 10 -16.24 22.14 -94.23
CA PRO A 10 -17.15 22.17 -93.09
C PRO A 10 -16.32 21.93 -91.84
N ARG A 11 -16.28 22.92 -90.94
CA ARG A 11 -15.76 22.70 -89.59
C ARG A 11 -16.65 21.61 -88.97
N PRO A 12 -16.09 20.53 -88.40
CA PRO A 12 -16.89 19.60 -87.63
C PRO A 12 -17.39 20.33 -86.38
N THR A 13 -18.58 20.93 -86.48
CA THR A 13 -19.36 21.33 -85.32
C THR A 13 -19.89 20.03 -84.74
N ILE A 14 -19.28 19.58 -83.66
CA ILE A 14 -19.85 18.50 -82.86
C ILE A 14 -21.09 19.11 -82.18
N ASP A 15 -22.24 19.01 -82.84
CA ASP A 15 -23.52 19.41 -82.28
C ASP A 15 -23.92 18.37 -81.24
N PHE A 16 -23.56 18.66 -79.99
CA PHE A 16 -24.09 17.92 -78.86
C PHE A 16 -25.58 18.26 -78.72
N VAL A 17 -26.43 17.30 -79.08
CA VAL A 17 -27.88 17.43 -78.92
C VAL A 17 -28.20 17.56 -77.43
N PHE A 18 -29.12 18.48 -77.11
CA PHE A 18 -29.68 18.64 -75.77
C PHE A 18 -30.12 17.28 -75.21
N PRO A 19 -29.76 16.90 -73.96
CA PRO A 19 -29.21 17.70 -72.86
C PRO A 19 -27.67 17.67 -72.72
N ALA A 20 -26.94 16.99 -73.61
CA ALA A 20 -25.51 16.74 -73.44
C ALA A 20 -24.66 18.02 -73.51
N SER A 21 -25.11 19.05 -74.24
CA SER A 21 -24.45 20.35 -74.36
C SER A 21 -24.27 21.04 -73.00
N ASP A 22 -25.31 21.01 -72.18
CA ASP A 22 -25.38 21.78 -70.93
C ASP A 22 -24.53 21.11 -69.84
N LEU A 23 -24.49 19.78 -69.85
CA LEU A 23 -23.60 19.01 -69.00
C LEU A 23 -22.14 19.33 -69.33
N ILE A 24 -21.77 19.28 -70.61
CA ILE A 24 -20.39 19.55 -71.07
C ILE A 24 -19.96 20.97 -70.74
N ALA A 25 -20.87 21.96 -70.86
CA ALA A 25 -20.58 23.36 -70.53
C ALA A 25 -20.27 23.58 -69.04
N VAL A 26 -20.77 22.72 -68.16
CA VAL A 26 -20.63 22.86 -66.69
C VAL A 26 -19.42 22.09 -66.14
N LEU A 27 -18.94 21.06 -66.86
CA LEU A 27 -17.78 20.24 -66.46
C LEU A 27 -16.49 21.03 -66.13
N PRO A 28 -16.09 22.09 -66.88
CA PRO A 28 -14.87 22.86 -66.60
C PRO A 28 -14.88 23.59 -65.25
N TYR A 29 -16.05 23.76 -64.64
CA TYR A 29 -16.23 24.39 -63.34
C TYR A 29 -16.41 23.35 -62.22
N VAL A 30 -17.12 22.26 -62.52
CA VAL A 30 -17.41 21.18 -61.58
C VAL A 30 -16.16 20.39 -61.21
N PHE A 31 -15.32 20.03 -62.19
CA PHE A 31 -14.13 19.21 -61.90
C PHE A 31 -13.14 19.91 -60.95
N PRO A 32 -12.77 21.20 -61.15
CA PRO A 32 -11.94 21.93 -60.19
C PRO A 32 -12.56 22.02 -58.79
N LEU A 33 -13.88 22.23 -58.70
CA LEU A 33 -14.57 22.31 -57.40
C LEU A 33 -14.61 20.96 -56.67
N ILE A 34 -14.85 19.85 -57.37
CA ILE A 34 -14.77 18.51 -56.77
C ILE A 34 -13.35 18.22 -56.31
N PHE A 35 -12.35 18.54 -57.14
CA PHE A 35 -10.95 18.34 -56.79
C PHE A 35 -10.54 19.19 -55.58
N LEU A 36 -10.97 20.44 -55.53
CA LEU A 36 -10.77 21.33 -54.37
C LEU A 36 -11.46 20.77 -53.12
N ALA A 37 -12.70 20.28 -53.23
CA ALA A 37 -13.42 19.66 -52.14
C ALA A 37 -12.66 18.47 -51.55
N ILE A 38 -12.18 17.57 -52.43
CA ILE A 38 -11.39 16.40 -52.04
C ILE A 38 -10.09 16.83 -51.37
N LEU A 39 -9.36 17.81 -51.92
CA LEU A 39 -8.14 18.32 -51.31
C LEU A 39 -8.38 18.89 -49.91
N LEU A 40 -9.43 19.70 -49.73
CA LEU A 40 -9.78 20.27 -48.42
C LEU A 40 -10.19 19.19 -47.42
N LEU A 41 -10.94 18.18 -47.85
CA LEU A 41 -11.34 17.05 -47.01
C LEU A 41 -10.16 16.14 -46.67
N LEU A 42 -9.17 15.98 -47.54
CA LEU A 42 -7.94 15.25 -47.20
C LEU A 42 -7.06 16.07 -46.25
N TYR A 43 -6.98 17.38 -46.47
CA TYR A 43 -6.20 18.29 -45.62
C TYR A 43 -6.67 18.31 -44.17
N GLN A 44 -7.98 18.11 -43.92
CA GLN A 44 -8.54 18.05 -42.57
C GLN A 44 -7.85 16.99 -41.68
N ARG A 45 -7.28 15.92 -42.27
CA ARG A 45 -6.63 14.83 -41.53
C ARG A 45 -5.39 15.30 -40.77
N TYR A 46 -4.76 16.36 -41.24
CA TYR A 46 -3.53 16.90 -40.68
C TYR A 46 -3.77 17.99 -39.62
N LEU A 47 -5.03 18.38 -39.38
CA LEU A 47 -5.38 19.43 -38.42
C LEU A 47 -5.86 18.84 -37.08
N PRO A 48 -5.47 19.44 -35.94
CA PRO A 48 -5.93 19.05 -34.61
C PRO A 48 -7.45 19.04 -34.51
N ARG A 49 -7.99 18.13 -33.68
CA ARG A 49 -9.44 17.94 -33.61
C ARG A 49 -10.21 19.13 -33.02
N GLU A 50 -9.53 20.01 -32.31
CA GLU A 50 -10.16 21.11 -31.57
C GLU A 50 -10.05 22.45 -32.32
N ASP A 51 -9.36 22.48 -33.46
CA ASP A 51 -9.13 23.73 -34.18
C ASP A 51 -10.36 24.14 -35.00
N MET A 52 -10.87 25.35 -34.72
CA MET A 52 -11.92 26.02 -35.53
C MET A 52 -11.57 26.08 -37.03
N LYS A 53 -10.27 26.15 -37.34
CA LYS A 53 -9.74 26.11 -38.72
C LYS A 53 -10.15 24.84 -39.46
N ARG A 54 -10.13 23.69 -38.76
CA ARG A 54 -10.54 22.40 -39.34
C ARG A 54 -12.02 22.43 -39.71
N ASN A 55 -12.89 22.93 -38.84
CA ASN A 55 -14.32 23.00 -39.09
C ASN A 55 -14.66 23.91 -40.28
N ILE A 56 -13.96 25.05 -40.40
CA ILE A 56 -14.11 25.95 -41.55
C ILE A 56 -13.67 25.27 -42.84
N ILE A 57 -12.51 24.59 -42.84
CA ILE A 57 -11.99 23.87 -44.02
C ILE A 57 -12.93 22.76 -44.46
N VAL A 58 -13.47 21.98 -43.51
CA VAL A 58 -14.45 20.94 -43.79
C VAL A 58 -15.75 21.53 -44.33
N PHE A 59 -16.23 22.63 -43.75
CA PHE A 59 -17.43 23.32 -44.21
C PHE A 59 -17.27 23.85 -45.64
N VAL A 60 -16.13 24.47 -45.96
CA VAL A 60 -15.82 24.94 -47.31
C VAL A 60 -15.68 23.77 -48.28
N GLY A 61 -15.01 22.68 -47.89
CA GLY A 61 -14.90 21.46 -48.69
C GLY A 61 -16.27 20.86 -49.00
N LEU A 62 -17.11 20.66 -47.98
CA LEU A 62 -18.47 20.13 -48.13
C LEU A 62 -19.36 21.07 -48.97
N GLY A 63 -19.23 22.38 -48.76
CA GLY A 63 -19.94 23.40 -49.53
C GLY A 63 -19.55 23.35 -51.01
N SER A 64 -18.26 23.26 -51.33
CA SER A 64 -17.79 23.13 -52.72
C SER A 64 -18.28 21.84 -53.38
N PHE A 65 -18.33 20.73 -52.65
CA PHE A 65 -18.88 19.47 -53.14
C PHE A 65 -20.39 19.56 -53.41
N LEU A 66 -21.15 20.17 -52.50
CA LEU A 66 -22.58 20.38 -52.64
C LEU A 66 -22.90 21.28 -53.83
N VAL A 67 -22.15 22.37 -54.00
CA VAL A 67 -22.29 23.26 -55.17
C VAL A 67 -21.99 22.51 -56.47
N SER A 68 -20.96 21.67 -56.52
CA SER A 68 -20.66 20.83 -57.69
C SER A 68 -21.78 19.85 -58.02
N ILE A 69 -22.33 19.17 -57.00
CA ILE A 69 -23.45 18.24 -57.19
C ILE A 69 -24.68 19.01 -57.70
N LEU A 70 -25.02 20.14 -57.08
CA LEU A 70 -26.14 20.96 -57.53
C LEU A 70 -25.95 21.45 -58.97
N ALA A 71 -24.72 21.81 -59.37
CA ALA A 71 -24.41 22.21 -60.74
C ALA A 71 -24.58 21.05 -61.74
N ILE A 72 -24.14 19.83 -61.39
CA ILE A 72 -24.34 18.63 -62.22
C ILE A 72 -25.83 18.29 -62.31
N LEU A 73 -26.53 18.25 -61.17
CA LEU A 73 -27.96 17.97 -61.12
C LEU A 73 -28.74 19.01 -61.91
N TYR A 74 -28.37 20.28 -61.82
CA TYR A 74 -28.99 21.35 -62.59
C TYR A 74 -28.79 21.17 -64.10
N ALA A 75 -27.56 20.89 -64.55
CA ALA A 75 -27.27 20.67 -65.97
C ALA A 75 -27.95 19.40 -66.52
N GLY A 76 -27.99 18.32 -65.74
CA GLY A 76 -28.57 17.04 -66.14
C GLY A 76 -30.10 16.96 -66.02
N PHE A 77 -30.70 17.60 -65.01
CA PHE A 77 -32.15 17.53 -64.74
C PHE A 77 -32.93 18.75 -65.17
N GLY A 78 -32.30 19.93 -65.25
CA GLY A 78 -32.92 21.14 -65.79
C GLY A 78 -33.40 20.96 -67.24
N SER A 79 -32.87 19.96 -67.92
CA SER A 79 -33.15 19.66 -69.32
C SER A 79 -34.13 18.51 -69.57
N VAL A 80 -34.30 17.56 -68.63
CA VAL A 80 -35.05 16.32 -68.88
C VAL A 80 -36.35 16.21 -68.08
N TRP A 81 -36.44 16.78 -66.87
CA TRP A 81 -37.55 16.46 -65.95
C TRP A 81 -38.70 17.49 -65.98
N TRP A 82 -38.48 18.73 -66.42
CA TRP A 82 -39.42 19.84 -66.20
C TRP A 82 -40.20 20.24 -67.45
N GLY A 83 -40.95 19.31 -68.03
CA GLY A 83 -42.09 19.59 -68.93
C GLY A 83 -41.82 20.41 -70.21
N PRO A 84 -42.87 20.80 -70.95
CA PRO A 84 -42.74 21.56 -72.20
C PRO A 84 -41.96 22.86 -72.01
N SER A 85 -41.29 23.33 -73.06
CA SER A 85 -40.40 24.51 -73.10
C SER A 85 -40.93 25.80 -72.44
N GLU A 86 -42.24 25.88 -72.20
CA GLU A 86 -42.95 27.01 -71.58
C GLU A 86 -42.90 27.02 -70.05
N LEU A 87 -42.56 25.89 -69.39
CA LEU A 87 -42.41 25.78 -67.93
C LEU A 87 -40.94 25.76 -67.48
N THR A 88 -40.00 26.00 -68.41
CA THR A 88 -38.62 26.29 -68.04
C THR A 88 -38.62 27.58 -67.22
N PHE A 89 -38.09 27.55 -65.99
CA PHE A 89 -38.10 28.68 -65.09
C PHE A 89 -37.55 29.96 -65.76
N GLY A 90 -38.45 30.82 -66.25
CA GLY A 90 -38.14 32.05 -66.97
C GLY A 90 -37.37 33.09 -66.15
N SER A 91 -37.25 32.91 -64.84
CA SER A 91 -36.46 33.78 -63.96
C SER A 91 -34.96 33.49 -63.97
N TRP A 92 -34.52 32.37 -64.56
CA TRP A 92 -33.10 31.95 -64.54
C TRP A 92 -32.43 31.98 -65.93
N TRP A 93 -33.19 32.27 -66.99
CA TRP A 93 -32.63 32.57 -68.31
C TRP A 93 -31.55 33.67 -68.29
N PRO A 94 -31.67 34.74 -67.47
CA PRO A 94 -30.59 35.71 -67.31
C PRO A 94 -29.32 35.11 -66.70
N LEU A 95 -29.45 34.13 -65.79
CA LEU A 95 -28.30 33.42 -65.20
C LEU A 95 -27.64 32.54 -66.26
N ILE A 96 -28.41 31.70 -66.94
CA ILE A 96 -27.90 30.83 -68.01
C ILE A 96 -27.23 31.65 -69.10
N ARG A 97 -27.84 32.74 -69.56
CA ARG A 97 -27.25 33.61 -70.57
C ARG A 97 -25.96 34.27 -70.08
N ARG A 98 -25.88 34.65 -68.80
CA ARG A 98 -24.64 35.17 -68.21
C ARG A 98 -23.57 34.09 -68.08
N LEU A 99 -23.94 32.89 -67.68
CA LEU A 99 -23.02 31.76 -67.50
C LEU A 99 -22.51 31.28 -68.85
N GLN A 100 -23.38 31.20 -69.84
CA GLN A 100 -23.03 30.92 -71.24
C GLN A 100 -22.17 32.04 -71.82
N LEU A 101 -22.47 33.32 -71.56
CA LEU A 101 -21.60 34.42 -72.00
C LEU A 101 -20.20 34.34 -71.35
N VAL A 102 -20.12 33.96 -70.07
CA VAL A 102 -18.84 33.73 -69.39
C VAL A 102 -18.11 32.53 -69.98
N THR A 103 -18.82 31.42 -70.21
CA THR A 103 -18.26 30.20 -70.82
C THR A 103 -17.83 30.43 -72.26
N ASP A 104 -18.60 31.17 -73.06
CA ASP A 104 -18.26 31.54 -74.43
C ASP A 104 -17.07 32.51 -74.46
N THR A 105 -16.96 33.41 -73.46
CA THR A 105 -15.80 34.30 -73.34
C THR A 105 -14.54 33.52 -72.89
N ALA A 106 -14.69 32.58 -71.97
CA ALA A 106 -13.59 31.81 -71.40
C ALA A 106 -13.14 30.64 -72.31
N PHE A 107 -14.06 30.01 -73.03
CA PHE A 107 -13.86 28.78 -73.79
C PHE A 107 -14.24 28.89 -75.27
N GLY A 108 -14.89 29.98 -75.71
CA GLY A 108 -15.13 30.23 -77.13
C GLY A 108 -13.87 30.54 -77.93
N SER A 109 -12.76 30.84 -77.23
CA SER A 109 -11.41 30.89 -77.80
C SER A 109 -10.54 29.79 -77.20
N VAL A 110 -9.93 28.99 -78.08
CA VAL A 110 -8.97 27.93 -77.70
C VAL A 110 -7.83 28.49 -76.85
N VAL A 111 -7.36 29.71 -77.16
CA VAL A 111 -6.27 30.37 -76.43
C VAL A 111 -6.69 30.69 -74.99
N VAL A 112 -7.90 31.21 -74.79
CA VAL A 112 -8.41 31.56 -73.46
C VAL A 112 -8.67 30.30 -72.64
N GLY A 113 -9.21 29.24 -73.27
CA GLY A 113 -9.41 27.95 -72.62
C GLY A 113 -8.10 27.31 -72.15
N VAL A 114 -7.03 27.36 -72.96
CA VAL A 114 -5.69 26.87 -72.57
C VAL A 114 -5.13 27.68 -71.41
N ILE A 115 -5.26 29.01 -71.43
CA ILE A 115 -4.81 29.89 -70.32
C ILE A 115 -5.59 29.57 -69.04
N TYR A 116 -6.90 29.36 -69.12
CA TYR A 116 -7.73 28.98 -67.98
C TYR A 116 -7.26 27.66 -67.35
N VAL A 117 -7.10 26.62 -68.16
CA VAL A 117 -6.64 25.30 -67.67
C VAL A 117 -5.25 25.39 -67.05
N ALA A 118 -4.32 26.14 -67.68
CA ALA A 118 -3.00 26.36 -67.12
C ALA A 118 -3.05 27.10 -65.77
N ALA A 119 -3.83 28.17 -65.67
CA ALA A 119 -3.98 28.94 -64.44
C ALA A 119 -4.60 28.10 -63.31
N VAL A 120 -5.69 27.37 -63.59
CA VAL A 120 -6.32 26.47 -62.62
C VAL A 120 -5.37 25.37 -62.18
N SER A 121 -4.60 24.79 -63.11
CA SER A 121 -3.62 23.74 -62.79
C SER A 121 -2.48 24.25 -61.90
N VAL A 122 -1.98 25.46 -62.14
CA VAL A 122 -0.97 26.11 -61.30
C VAL A 122 -1.53 26.40 -59.90
N VAL A 123 -2.74 26.96 -59.80
CA VAL A 123 -3.38 27.27 -58.52
C VAL A 123 -3.63 26.00 -57.71
N LEU A 124 -4.19 24.95 -58.33
CA LEU A 124 -4.41 23.67 -57.69
C LEU A 124 -3.10 22.97 -57.31
N GLY A 125 -2.06 23.09 -58.14
CA GLY A 125 -0.72 22.58 -57.84
C GLY A 125 -0.11 23.27 -56.62
N LEU A 126 -0.17 24.60 -56.55
CA LEU A 126 0.30 25.37 -55.40
C LEU A 126 -0.47 25.03 -54.12
N LEU A 127 -1.80 24.93 -54.21
CA LEU A 127 -2.65 24.53 -53.07
C LEU A 127 -2.31 23.10 -52.60
N SER A 128 -2.16 22.16 -53.53
CA SER A 128 -1.76 20.79 -53.23
C SER A 128 -0.39 20.75 -52.54
N THR A 129 0.61 21.47 -53.05
CA THR A 129 1.93 21.50 -52.41
C THR A 129 1.90 22.06 -51.00
N LYS A 130 1.11 23.12 -50.75
CA LYS A 130 0.96 23.70 -49.41
C LYS A 130 0.10 22.88 -48.47
N MET A 131 -0.87 22.11 -48.97
CA MET A 131 -1.73 21.26 -48.15
C MET A 131 -1.11 19.89 -47.85
N VAL A 132 -0.33 19.33 -48.78
CA VAL A 132 0.33 18.03 -48.60
C VAL A 132 1.59 18.16 -47.76
N SER A 133 2.26 19.32 -47.77
CA SER A 133 3.33 19.59 -46.81
C SER A 133 2.74 19.76 -45.40
N PRO A 134 3.11 18.92 -44.41
CA PRO A 134 2.64 19.12 -43.05
C PRO A 134 3.04 20.52 -42.55
N PRO A 135 2.15 21.25 -41.87
CA PRO A 135 2.48 22.56 -41.31
C PRO A 135 3.56 22.36 -40.25
N ASP A 136 4.74 22.94 -40.52
CA ASP A 136 5.94 23.01 -39.67
C ASP A 136 6.15 21.80 -38.74
N LEU A 137 6.91 20.82 -39.23
CA LEU A 137 7.56 19.83 -38.38
C LEU A 137 8.54 20.60 -37.46
N ASP A 138 8.05 21.06 -36.31
CA ASP A 138 8.87 21.72 -35.30
C ASP A 138 9.78 20.66 -34.65
N ALA A 139 10.86 20.34 -35.36
CA ALA A 139 11.83 19.33 -34.97
C ALA A 139 12.45 19.64 -33.60
N VAL A 140 12.49 20.92 -33.22
CA VAL A 140 12.95 21.38 -31.91
C VAL A 140 11.96 20.96 -30.83
N LYS A 141 10.65 21.19 -31.05
CA LYS A 141 9.62 20.73 -30.11
C LYS A 141 9.58 19.22 -29.96
N ILE A 142 9.78 18.46 -31.04
CA ILE A 142 9.85 17.00 -30.99
C ILE A 142 11.13 16.53 -30.27
N GLN A 143 12.27 17.16 -30.52
CA GLN A 143 13.51 16.86 -29.78
C GLN A 143 13.37 17.19 -28.30
N GLN A 144 12.72 18.29 -27.98
CA GLN A 144 12.48 18.69 -26.60
C GLN A 144 11.55 17.69 -25.91
N GLN A 145 10.41 17.34 -26.52
CA GLN A 145 9.48 16.32 -25.99
C GLN A 145 10.16 14.95 -25.85
N THR A 146 10.96 14.53 -26.82
CA THR A 146 11.69 13.25 -26.71
C THR A 146 12.74 13.29 -25.59
N SER A 147 13.40 14.43 -25.36
CA SER A 147 14.32 14.61 -24.25
C SER A 147 13.61 14.62 -22.88
N GLU A 148 12.45 15.25 -22.79
CA GLU A 148 11.61 15.28 -21.58
C GLU A 148 11.07 13.88 -21.28
N MET A 149 10.59 13.16 -22.31
CA MET A 149 10.16 11.76 -22.19
C MET A 149 11.29 10.84 -21.75
N ARG A 150 12.52 11.03 -22.28
CA ARG A 150 13.68 10.27 -21.80
C ARG A 150 13.99 10.54 -20.33
N LYS A 151 13.96 11.79 -19.90
CA LYS A 151 14.15 12.16 -18.48
C LYS A 151 13.04 11.61 -17.58
N ALA A 152 11.80 11.58 -18.06
CA ALA A 152 10.69 10.96 -17.35
C ALA A 152 10.89 9.44 -17.25
N TYR A 153 11.36 8.81 -18.33
CA TYR A 153 11.65 7.38 -18.36
C TYR A 153 12.78 6.99 -17.40
N THR A 154 13.89 7.74 -17.38
CA THR A 154 14.99 7.47 -16.43
C THR A 154 14.56 7.63 -14.98
N LYS A 155 13.74 8.66 -14.67
CA LYS A 155 13.17 8.82 -13.32
C LYS A 155 12.23 7.66 -12.95
N MET A 156 11.44 7.19 -13.91
CA MET A 156 10.56 6.05 -13.71
C MET A 156 11.37 4.76 -13.46
N GLU A 157 12.45 4.56 -14.21
CA GLU A 157 13.38 3.43 -14.03
C GLU A 157 14.08 3.47 -12.67
N GLU A 158 14.53 4.63 -12.21
CA GLU A 158 15.06 4.84 -10.86
C GLU A 158 14.01 4.48 -9.79
N SER A 159 12.78 4.99 -9.91
CA SER A 159 11.71 4.67 -8.96
C SER A 159 11.32 3.19 -8.98
N PHE A 160 11.38 2.54 -10.13
CA PHE A 160 11.10 1.11 -10.26
C PHE A 160 12.19 0.27 -9.58
N SER A 161 13.45 0.65 -9.75
CA SER A 161 14.58 0.01 -9.06
C SER A 161 14.50 0.19 -7.55
N GLU A 162 14.07 1.35 -7.06
CA GLU A 162 13.85 1.60 -5.64
C GLU A 162 12.73 0.72 -5.06
N ILE A 163 11.59 0.63 -5.75
CA ILE A 163 10.46 -0.23 -5.36
C ILE A 163 10.85 -1.72 -5.39
N GLU A 164 11.67 -2.14 -6.35
CA GLU A 164 12.15 -3.53 -6.42
C GLU A 164 13.08 -3.85 -5.24
N ALA A 165 13.97 -2.91 -4.88
CA ALA A 165 14.82 -3.04 -3.71
C ALA A 165 14.03 -3.05 -2.39
N GLU A 166 13.00 -2.20 -2.28
CA GLU A 166 12.10 -2.17 -1.13
C GLU A 166 11.30 -3.46 -1.00
N ASN A 167 10.72 -3.98 -2.08
CA ASN A 167 10.03 -5.27 -2.08
C ASN A 167 10.93 -6.41 -1.63
N LYS A 168 12.18 -6.43 -2.09
CA LYS A 168 13.15 -7.43 -1.66
C LYS A 168 13.41 -7.36 -0.16
N ARG A 169 13.63 -6.15 0.37
CA ARG A 169 13.79 -5.93 1.82
C ARG A 169 12.55 -6.32 2.62
N LEU A 170 11.36 -6.01 2.12
CA LEU A 170 10.11 -6.40 2.76
C LEU A 170 9.95 -7.91 2.81
N ASN A 171 10.26 -8.62 1.72
CA ASN A 171 10.21 -10.09 1.69
C ASN A 171 11.21 -10.71 2.64
N GLU A 172 12.44 -10.17 2.72
CA GLU A 172 13.43 -10.62 3.70
C GLU A 172 12.93 -10.40 5.14
N PHE A 173 12.38 -9.22 5.44
CA PHE A 173 11.81 -8.91 6.75
C PHE A 173 10.60 -9.79 7.11
N LEU A 174 9.73 -10.08 6.15
CA LEU A 174 8.60 -10.99 6.34
C LEU A 174 9.08 -12.41 6.61
N GLY A 175 10.10 -12.88 5.89
CA GLY A 175 10.72 -14.19 6.15
C GLY A 175 11.30 -14.29 7.56
N GLU A 176 12.06 -13.28 8.01
CA GLU A 176 12.59 -13.24 9.38
C GLU A 176 11.48 -13.20 10.44
N ARG A 177 10.36 -12.54 10.15
CA ARG A 177 9.20 -12.48 11.06
C ARG A 177 8.47 -13.82 11.11
N GLU A 178 8.34 -14.50 9.99
CA GLU A 178 7.72 -15.82 9.90
C GLU A 178 8.56 -16.86 10.65
N GLU A 179 9.89 -16.84 10.49
CA GLU A 179 10.82 -17.70 11.25
C GLU A 179 10.70 -17.45 12.76
N LYS A 180 10.70 -16.18 13.21
CA LYS A 180 10.52 -15.85 14.64
C LYS A 180 9.16 -16.27 15.18
N LEU A 181 8.10 -16.16 14.37
CA LEU A 181 6.77 -16.63 14.79
C LEU A 181 6.74 -18.14 14.93
N GLN A 182 7.40 -18.86 14.02
CA GLN A 182 7.52 -20.31 14.10
C GLN A 182 8.33 -20.74 15.32
N ASP A 183 9.44 -20.06 15.63
CA ASP A 183 10.22 -20.30 16.84
C ASP A 183 9.41 -20.05 18.12
N LEU A 184 8.66 -18.95 18.18
CA LEU A 184 7.79 -18.66 19.32
C LEU A 184 6.66 -19.70 19.45
N GLN A 185 6.09 -20.14 18.33
CA GLN A 185 5.07 -21.19 18.34
C GLN A 185 5.64 -22.51 18.88
N ASN A 186 6.85 -22.90 18.44
CA ASN A 186 7.54 -24.09 18.95
C ASN A 186 7.85 -23.98 20.45
N GLN A 187 8.24 -22.80 20.93
CA GLN A 187 8.48 -22.56 22.37
C GLN A 187 7.20 -22.66 23.19
N VAL A 188 6.08 -22.11 22.68
CA VAL A 188 4.78 -22.22 23.33
C VAL A 188 4.32 -23.67 23.41
N GLU A 189 4.47 -24.43 22.33
CA GLU A 189 4.15 -25.87 22.30
C GLU A 189 5.01 -26.63 23.33
N SER A 190 6.32 -26.38 23.37
CA SER A 190 7.20 -26.99 24.37
C SER A 190 6.87 -26.61 25.82
N LEU A 191 6.45 -25.38 26.08
CA LEU A 191 6.04 -24.96 27.42
C LEU A 191 4.69 -25.56 27.81
N GLN A 192 3.80 -25.76 26.84
CA GLN A 192 2.53 -26.44 27.05
C GLN A 192 2.76 -27.92 27.42
N ASP A 193 3.66 -28.60 26.72
CA ASP A 193 4.06 -29.97 27.06
C ASP A 193 4.71 -30.06 28.45
N GLU A 194 5.56 -29.10 28.84
CA GLU A 194 6.14 -29.05 30.20
C GLU A 194 5.07 -28.81 31.27
N LEU A 195 4.09 -27.95 30.98
CA LEU A 195 2.97 -27.69 31.89
C LEU A 195 2.11 -28.93 32.07
N GLU A 196 1.75 -29.63 30.99
CA GLU A 196 0.96 -30.86 31.04
C GLU A 196 1.70 -31.94 31.86
N ALA A 197 3.01 -32.10 31.63
CA ALA A 197 3.84 -33.00 32.43
C ALA A 197 3.88 -32.60 33.92
N ARG A 198 3.94 -31.30 34.24
CA ARG A 198 3.91 -30.84 35.63
C ARG A 198 2.54 -31.05 36.28
N GLU A 199 1.46 -30.80 35.56
CA GLU A 199 0.09 -31.06 36.04
C GLU A 199 -0.09 -32.56 36.35
N GLU A 200 0.42 -33.46 35.50
CA GLU A 200 0.42 -34.90 35.76
C GLU A 200 1.21 -35.24 37.03
N THR A 201 2.43 -34.70 37.20
CA THR A 201 3.22 -34.94 38.43
C THR A 201 2.57 -34.37 39.70
N LEU A 202 1.87 -33.23 39.58
CA LEU A 202 1.15 -32.63 40.72
C LEU A 202 -0.04 -33.50 41.09
N ALA A 203 -0.79 -34.01 40.11
CA ALA A 203 -1.88 -34.95 40.34
C ALA A 203 -1.38 -36.25 41.02
N GLU A 204 -0.26 -36.81 40.57
CA GLU A 204 0.37 -37.98 41.21
C GLU A 204 0.79 -37.69 42.66
N MET A 205 1.35 -36.50 42.94
CA MET A 205 1.71 -36.10 44.30
C MET A 205 0.49 -35.87 45.19
N GLU A 206 -0.58 -35.29 44.64
CA GLU A 206 -1.84 -35.08 45.35
C GLU A 206 -2.48 -36.43 45.71
N GLU A 207 -2.49 -37.40 44.79
CA GLU A 207 -2.95 -38.77 45.07
C GLU A 207 -2.09 -39.46 46.14
N GLN A 208 -0.77 -39.29 46.11
CA GLN A 208 0.11 -39.82 47.16
C GLN A 208 -0.12 -39.16 48.52
N LEU A 209 -0.40 -37.86 48.56
CA LEU A 209 -0.73 -37.14 49.79
C LEU A 209 -2.09 -37.56 50.34
N GLU A 210 -3.09 -37.74 49.48
CA GLU A 210 -4.42 -38.22 49.88
C GLU A 210 -4.34 -39.65 50.40
N ALA A 211 -3.58 -40.54 49.74
CA ALA A 211 -3.33 -41.89 50.23
C ALA A 211 -2.55 -41.91 51.55
N ALA A 212 -1.55 -41.03 51.72
CA ALA A 212 -0.82 -40.89 52.98
C ALA A 212 -1.71 -40.35 54.11
N ALA A 213 -2.61 -39.41 53.79
CA ALA A 213 -3.60 -38.88 54.72
C ALA A 213 -4.66 -39.93 55.09
N GLU A 214 -5.12 -40.77 54.15
CA GLU A 214 -6.04 -41.88 54.44
C GLU A 214 -5.38 -42.95 55.33
N VAL A 215 -4.08 -43.22 55.17
CA VAL A 215 -3.33 -44.12 56.07
C VAL A 215 -3.21 -43.52 57.49
N GLU A 216 -3.22 -42.19 57.63
CA GLU A 216 -3.29 -41.51 58.93
C GLU A 216 -4.70 -41.51 59.55
N VAL A 217 -5.74 -41.99 58.83
CA VAL A 217 -7.12 -42.13 59.31
C VAL A 217 -7.59 -43.58 59.18
N GLU A 218 -6.78 -44.55 59.61
CA GLU A 218 -7.39 -45.73 60.23
C GLU A 218 -7.95 -45.29 61.59
N PRO A 219 -9.20 -45.67 61.95
CA PRO A 219 -9.77 -45.27 63.21
C PRO A 219 -8.82 -45.73 64.30
N GLU A 220 -8.38 -44.76 65.10
CA GLU A 220 -7.69 -44.93 66.35
C GLU A 220 -8.51 -45.94 67.18
N TYR A 221 -8.22 -47.23 66.96
CA TYR A 221 -8.80 -48.33 67.72
C TYR A 221 -8.27 -48.15 69.12
N ASP A 222 -9.10 -47.57 69.98
CA ASP A 222 -9.00 -47.67 71.43
C ASP A 222 -7.58 -47.41 71.94
N VAL A 223 -6.85 -46.47 71.35
CA VAL A 223 -5.60 -46.00 71.96
C VAL A 223 -5.96 -45.39 73.31
N GLU A 224 -7.11 -44.72 73.44
CA GLU A 224 -7.64 -44.26 74.72
C GLU A 224 -7.97 -45.41 75.69
N ASP A 225 -8.57 -46.51 75.23
CA ASP A 225 -8.98 -47.63 76.10
C ASP A 225 -7.80 -48.57 76.44
N ILE A 226 -6.88 -48.79 75.50
CA ILE A 226 -5.59 -49.45 75.70
C ILE A 226 -4.71 -48.59 76.60
N ILE A 227 -4.66 -47.27 76.41
CA ILE A 227 -3.98 -46.36 77.33
C ILE A 227 -4.70 -46.37 78.67
N GLN A 228 -6.03 -46.45 78.76
CA GLN A 228 -6.71 -46.53 80.05
C GLN A 228 -6.45 -47.86 80.78
N GLU A 229 -6.41 -48.99 80.07
CA GLU A 229 -6.02 -50.28 80.64
C GLU A 229 -4.53 -50.29 81.02
N GLU A 230 -3.66 -49.77 80.16
CA GLU A 230 -2.22 -49.68 80.43
C GLU A 230 -1.93 -48.64 81.53
N VAL A 231 -2.73 -47.57 81.65
CA VAL A 231 -2.69 -46.59 82.75
C VAL A 231 -3.21 -47.23 84.03
N LYS A 232 -4.26 -48.05 84.01
CA LYS A 232 -4.69 -48.80 85.20
C LYS A 232 -3.64 -49.81 85.64
N GLU A 233 -3.07 -50.59 84.72
CA GLU A 233 -2.01 -51.54 85.02
C GLU A 233 -0.74 -50.81 85.48
N LYS A 234 -0.43 -49.65 84.88
CA LYS A 234 0.66 -48.78 85.33
C LYS A 234 0.34 -48.08 86.64
N ASP A 235 -0.91 -47.75 86.96
CA ASP A 235 -1.31 -47.16 88.24
C ASP A 235 -1.23 -48.20 89.36
N GLU A 236 -1.58 -49.46 89.09
CA GLU A 236 -1.36 -50.58 90.00
C GLU A 236 0.14 -50.84 90.19
N LYS A 237 0.92 -50.82 89.09
CA LYS A 237 2.39 -50.89 89.17
C LYS A 237 3.00 -49.66 89.82
N ILE A 238 2.42 -48.47 89.69
CA ILE A 238 2.85 -47.23 90.32
C ILE A 238 2.51 -47.31 91.79
N GLN A 239 1.36 -47.84 92.21
CA GLN A 239 1.09 -48.08 93.64
C GLN A 239 2.06 -49.09 94.24
N ALA A 240 2.34 -50.19 93.52
CA ALA A 240 3.34 -51.16 93.94
C ALA A 240 4.76 -50.57 93.93
N LEU A 241 5.09 -49.75 92.93
CA LEU A 241 6.35 -49.02 92.83
C LEU A 241 6.40 -47.84 93.80
N GLU A 242 5.30 -47.28 94.26
CA GLU A 242 5.22 -46.23 95.28
C GLU A 242 5.40 -46.83 96.66
N GLU A 243 4.89 -48.05 96.90
CA GLU A 243 5.28 -48.86 98.06
C GLU A 243 6.77 -49.20 98.01
N GLN A 244 7.29 -49.63 96.85
CA GLN A 244 8.72 -49.88 96.67
C GLN A 244 9.55 -48.59 96.66
N ILE A 245 9.05 -47.44 96.21
CA ILE A 245 9.72 -46.12 96.25
C ILE A 245 9.62 -45.54 97.65
N LYS A 246 8.63 -45.91 98.47
CA LYS A 246 8.61 -45.61 99.90
C LYS A 246 9.65 -46.44 100.64
N GLU A 247 9.94 -47.64 100.15
CA GLU A 247 11.04 -48.50 100.59
C GLU A 247 12.41 -48.02 100.06
N ILE A 248 12.48 -47.58 98.80
CA ILE A 248 13.69 -47.11 98.11
C ILE A 248 13.96 -45.62 98.37
N LYS A 249 13.01 -44.81 98.85
CA LYS A 249 13.27 -43.43 99.35
C LYS A 249 14.04 -43.39 100.67
N GLN A 250 14.39 -44.56 101.25
CA GLN A 250 15.47 -44.67 102.24
C GLN A 250 16.87 -44.74 101.59
N GLU A 251 16.97 -44.87 100.26
CA GLU A 251 18.21 -44.91 99.49
C GLU A 251 18.14 -43.94 98.29
N GLN A 252 18.83 -42.82 98.47
CA GLN A 252 18.93 -41.63 97.61
C GLN A 252 19.32 -41.89 96.12
N PRO A 253 19.40 -40.85 95.26
CA PRO A 253 18.41 -40.44 94.26
C PRO A 253 18.87 -40.59 92.79
N GLU A 254 17.95 -40.20 91.91
CA GLU A 254 17.98 -40.19 90.45
C GLU A 254 19.17 -39.44 89.80
N GLY A 255 19.60 -39.97 88.65
CA GLY A 255 20.50 -39.32 87.70
C GLY A 255 19.80 -39.08 86.36
N GLU A 256 19.75 -37.81 85.99
CA GLU A 256 19.06 -37.18 84.86
C GLU A 256 19.67 -37.54 83.49
N ARG A 257 18.81 -37.74 82.48
CA ARG A 257 19.19 -38.11 81.09
C ARG A 257 19.72 -36.91 80.31
N THR A 258 20.88 -37.08 79.69
CA THR A 258 21.51 -36.14 78.74
C THR A 258 20.81 -36.10 77.38
N ILE A 259 20.58 -34.89 76.84
CA ILE A 259 20.07 -34.63 75.49
C ILE A 259 21.10 -35.11 74.43
N PRO A 260 20.70 -35.87 73.40
CA PRO A 260 21.61 -36.41 72.39
C PRO A 260 22.25 -35.32 71.50
N LYS A 261 23.56 -35.46 71.23
CA LYS A 261 24.38 -34.52 70.43
C LYS A 261 23.87 -34.24 69.01
N ASP A 262 23.09 -35.14 68.41
CA ASP A 262 22.54 -35.04 67.06
C ASP A 262 21.52 -33.88 66.92
N VAL A 263 20.74 -33.63 67.98
CA VAL A 263 19.78 -32.51 68.00
C VAL A 263 20.50 -31.15 68.03
N MET A 264 21.67 -31.10 68.69
CA MET A 264 22.46 -29.87 68.82
C MET A 264 23.21 -29.52 67.52
N GLU A 265 23.64 -30.53 66.75
CA GLU A 265 24.22 -30.34 65.42
C GLU A 265 23.18 -29.84 64.39
N LYS A 266 21.99 -30.44 64.35
CA LYS A 266 20.90 -29.98 63.46
C LYS A 266 20.43 -28.56 63.77
N LEU A 267 20.39 -28.18 65.03
CA LEU A 267 20.03 -26.81 65.42
C LEU A 267 21.08 -25.79 64.91
N SER A 268 22.36 -26.16 64.95
CA SER A 268 23.44 -25.29 64.48
C SER A 268 23.47 -25.13 62.96
N SER A 269 23.13 -26.18 62.19
CA SER A 269 23.06 -26.10 60.73
C SER A 269 21.86 -25.28 60.25
N ILE A 270 20.69 -25.46 60.88
CA ILE A 270 19.49 -24.65 60.61
C ILE A 270 19.75 -23.18 60.94
N GLN A 271 20.45 -22.88 62.03
CA GLN A 271 20.80 -21.52 62.40
C GLN A 271 21.79 -20.87 61.41
N GLN A 272 22.71 -21.65 60.84
CA GLN A 272 23.59 -21.18 59.76
C GLN A 272 22.83 -20.92 58.45
N GLU A 273 21.87 -21.77 58.10
CA GLU A 273 21.03 -21.56 56.90
C GLU A 273 20.15 -20.33 57.02
N LEU A 274 19.54 -20.09 58.19
CA LEU A 274 18.76 -18.89 58.48
C LEU A 274 19.61 -17.63 58.31
N LYS A 275 20.81 -17.62 58.89
CA LYS A 275 21.74 -16.48 58.77
C LYS A 275 22.17 -16.23 57.32
N LYS A 276 22.33 -17.28 56.51
CA LYS A 276 22.67 -17.15 55.09
C LYS A 276 21.50 -16.64 54.25
N ARG A 277 20.26 -17.01 54.60
CA ARG A 277 19.04 -16.49 53.97
C ARG A 277 18.80 -15.02 54.32
N ASP A 278 19.00 -14.61 55.57
CA ASP A 278 18.89 -13.20 55.99
C ASP A 278 19.90 -12.30 55.25
N GLN A 279 21.15 -12.74 55.13
CA GLN A 279 22.17 -12.01 54.36
C GLN A 279 21.80 -11.84 52.88
N ARG A 280 21.17 -12.86 52.28
CA ARG A 280 20.72 -12.80 50.88
C ARG A 280 19.53 -11.85 50.70
N LEU A 281 18.63 -11.76 51.68
CA LEU A 281 17.51 -10.81 51.67
C LEU A 281 17.99 -9.37 51.81
N ASP A 282 18.97 -9.11 52.69
CA ASP A 282 19.58 -7.78 52.82
C ASP A 282 20.28 -7.35 51.53
N GLU A 283 20.94 -8.28 50.83
CA GLU A 283 21.58 -8.02 49.53
C GLU A 283 20.54 -7.68 48.44
N ILE A 284 19.42 -8.41 48.38
CA ILE A 284 18.31 -8.12 47.45
C ILE A 284 17.67 -6.76 47.77
N GLY A 285 17.49 -6.43 49.05
CA GLY A 285 16.97 -5.13 49.48
C GLY A 285 17.80 -3.96 48.97
N ARG A 286 19.14 -4.02 49.15
CA ARG A 286 20.04 -2.98 48.64
C ARG A 286 20.03 -2.87 47.11
N ARG A 287 19.93 -4.00 46.41
CA ARG A 287 19.84 -4.02 44.95
C ARG A 287 18.53 -3.46 44.43
N SER A 288 17.43 -3.65 45.16
CA SER A 288 16.14 -3.05 44.83
C SER A 288 16.15 -1.53 45.01
N GLU A 289 16.74 -1.03 46.11
CA GLU A 289 16.89 0.41 46.32
C GLU A 289 17.70 1.07 45.19
N THR A 290 18.80 0.42 44.77
CA THR A 290 19.56 0.84 43.59
C THR A 290 18.72 0.76 42.30
N ALA A 291 17.88 -0.27 42.16
CA ALA A 291 17.00 -0.42 41.00
C ALA A 291 15.90 0.65 40.96
N SER A 292 15.41 1.13 42.12
CA SER A 292 14.41 2.18 42.21
C SER A 292 14.99 3.52 41.77
N GLU A 293 16.20 3.85 42.22
CA GLU A 293 16.93 5.03 41.75
C GLU A 293 17.17 4.98 40.22
N VAL A 294 17.51 3.79 39.69
CA VAL A 294 17.68 3.59 38.25
C VAL A 294 16.33 3.68 37.52
N ALA A 295 15.23 3.20 38.10
CA ALA A 295 13.90 3.30 37.51
C ALA A 295 13.47 4.77 37.34
N ASP A 296 13.71 5.62 38.35
CA ASP A 296 13.44 7.05 38.27
C ASP A 296 14.30 7.73 37.20
N SER A 297 15.58 7.34 37.08
CA SER A 297 16.44 7.80 35.99
C SER A 297 15.93 7.36 34.62
N ILE A 298 15.42 6.12 34.49
CA ILE A 298 14.86 5.59 33.25
C ILE A 298 13.58 6.32 32.87
N ILE A 299 12.71 6.66 33.84
CA ILE A 299 11.48 7.43 33.59
C ILE A 299 11.83 8.81 33.02
N SER A 300 12.86 9.47 33.56
CA SER A 300 13.38 10.73 33.00
C SER A 300 13.95 10.54 31.59
N ASP A 301 14.74 9.49 31.37
CA ASP A 301 15.31 9.14 30.06
C ASP A 301 14.22 8.85 29.01
N LEU A 302 13.14 8.17 29.40
CA LEU A 302 11.98 7.87 28.56
C LEU A 302 11.27 9.15 28.12
N ALA A 303 11.08 10.10 29.04
CA ALA A 303 10.50 11.40 28.71
C ALA A 303 11.36 12.19 27.69
N GLU A 304 12.69 12.17 27.86
CA GLU A 304 13.61 12.75 26.88
C GLU A 304 13.56 12.00 25.53
N LEU A 305 13.42 10.66 25.57
CA LEU A 305 13.32 9.82 24.38
C LEU A 305 12.05 10.12 23.57
N ILE A 306 10.91 10.32 24.23
CA ILE A 306 9.66 10.70 23.59
C ILE A 306 9.85 12.01 22.81
N SER A 307 10.49 13.01 23.42
CA SER A 307 10.80 14.28 22.74
C SER A 307 11.74 14.10 21.53
N LYS A 308 12.72 13.20 21.63
CA LYS A 308 13.60 12.83 20.50
C LYS A 308 12.87 12.09 19.38
N VAL A 309 11.93 11.20 19.72
CA VAL A 309 11.09 10.50 18.73
C VAL A 309 10.17 11.49 18.01
N GLU A 310 9.56 12.44 18.72
CA GLU A 310 8.72 13.49 18.12
C GLU A 310 9.49 14.33 17.11
N SER A 311 10.72 14.72 17.46
CA SER A 311 11.60 15.54 16.62
C SER A 311 12.38 14.75 15.55
N SER A 312 12.32 13.41 15.56
CA SER A 312 13.04 12.55 14.60
C SER A 312 12.50 12.64 13.16
N ALA A 313 13.23 12.10 12.19
CA ALA A 313 12.79 12.02 10.79
C ALA A 313 11.87 10.81 10.49
N LEU A 314 11.39 10.10 11.52
CA LEU A 314 10.54 8.92 11.36
C LEU A 314 9.18 9.27 10.74
N GLU A 315 8.58 8.31 10.04
CA GLU A 315 7.23 8.47 9.48
C GLU A 315 6.18 8.68 10.57
N THR A 316 5.18 9.54 10.31
CA THR A 316 4.09 9.88 11.25
C THR A 316 3.42 8.67 11.92
N PRO A 317 3.07 7.57 11.22
CA PRO A 317 2.51 6.38 11.89
C PRO A 317 3.52 5.69 12.82
N ALA A 318 4.79 5.57 12.43
CA ALA A 318 5.85 4.97 13.25
C ALA A 318 6.14 5.82 14.50
N LYS A 319 6.14 7.15 14.37
CA LYS A 319 6.27 8.08 15.49
C LYS A 319 5.18 7.87 16.54
N LYS A 320 3.91 7.83 16.11
CA LYS A 320 2.78 7.65 17.01
C LYS A 320 2.82 6.30 17.74
N ALA A 321 3.22 5.23 17.04
CA ALA A 321 3.37 3.91 17.64
C ALA A 321 4.49 3.87 18.70
N LEU A 322 5.66 4.46 18.39
CA LEU A 322 6.79 4.50 19.32
C LEU A 322 6.52 5.39 20.54
N ILE A 323 5.89 6.55 20.37
CA ILE A 323 5.51 7.43 21.49
C ILE A 323 4.54 6.70 22.42
N LYS A 324 3.51 6.07 21.87
CA LYS A 324 2.54 5.32 22.68
C LYS A 324 3.19 4.17 23.46
N LEU A 325 4.10 3.44 22.83
CA LEU A 325 4.85 2.37 23.48
C LEU A 325 5.73 2.90 24.63
N LEU A 326 6.42 4.03 24.41
CA LEU A 326 7.24 4.67 25.45
C LEU A 326 6.40 5.23 26.60
N GLU A 327 5.22 5.78 26.32
CA GLU A 327 4.27 6.24 27.34
C GLU A 327 3.71 5.07 28.17
N ASP A 328 3.36 3.97 27.51
CA ASP A 328 2.84 2.78 28.18
C ASP A 328 3.93 2.13 29.07
N ILE A 329 5.19 2.09 28.61
CA ILE A 329 6.35 1.64 29.40
C ILE A 329 6.64 2.58 30.58
N GLY A 330 6.58 3.89 30.38
CA GLY A 330 6.79 4.86 31.45
C GLY A 330 5.74 4.72 32.56
N ARG A 331 4.48 4.48 32.18
CA ARG A 331 3.39 4.23 33.14
C ARG A 331 3.53 2.91 33.88
N SER A 332 3.96 1.84 33.21
CA SER A 332 4.18 0.54 33.89
C SER A 332 5.35 0.61 34.86
N MET A 333 6.47 1.25 34.50
CA MET A 333 7.58 1.44 35.43
C MET A 333 7.24 2.34 36.61
N SER A 334 6.43 3.38 36.39
CA SER A 334 5.96 4.23 37.50
C SER A 334 5.16 3.42 38.52
N ARG A 335 4.31 2.49 38.08
CA ARG A 335 3.54 1.62 38.98
C ARG A 335 4.42 0.63 39.74
N ILE A 336 5.36 -0.02 39.05
CA ILE A 336 6.28 -0.99 39.66
C ILE A 336 7.21 -0.29 40.66
N SER A 337 7.68 0.92 40.35
CA SER A 337 8.49 1.73 41.28
C SER A 337 7.68 2.11 42.52
N GLU A 338 6.42 2.52 42.37
CA GLU A 338 5.54 2.89 43.48
C GLU A 338 5.17 1.69 44.37
N GLU A 339 4.89 0.52 43.77
CA GLU A 339 4.59 -0.71 44.51
C GLU A 339 5.79 -1.22 45.32
N ALA A 340 7.00 -1.13 44.78
CA ALA A 340 8.18 -1.63 45.45
C ALA A 340 8.86 -0.62 46.39
N GLN A 341 8.43 0.66 46.38
CA GLN A 341 8.72 1.62 47.46
C GLN A 341 7.81 1.42 48.69
N SER A 342 6.71 0.66 48.56
CA SER A 342 5.86 0.33 49.71
C SER A 342 6.54 -0.70 50.62
N ALA A 343 6.64 -0.40 51.92
CA ALA A 343 7.50 -1.10 52.89
C ALA A 343 7.16 -2.58 53.18
N GLU A 344 6.12 -3.15 52.55
CA GLU A 344 5.65 -4.51 52.80
C GLU A 344 6.01 -5.52 51.67
N ALA A 345 6.50 -5.07 50.51
CA ALA A 345 6.66 -5.93 49.34
C ALA A 345 8.10 -6.45 49.15
N LYS A 346 8.49 -7.50 49.91
CA LYS A 346 9.75 -8.23 49.65
C LYS A 346 9.79 -8.90 48.27
N GLU A 347 8.63 -9.22 47.70
CA GLU A 347 8.50 -9.77 46.34
C GLU A 347 8.62 -8.69 45.26
N GLY A 348 8.06 -7.49 45.48
CA GLY A 348 8.15 -6.37 44.53
C GLY A 348 9.59 -5.91 44.25
N ASN A 349 10.52 -6.16 45.18
CA ASN A 349 11.93 -5.87 45.01
C ASN A 349 12.61 -6.70 43.90
N VAL A 350 12.19 -7.95 43.69
CA VAL A 350 12.75 -8.81 42.64
C VAL A 350 12.13 -8.44 41.29
N GLU A 351 10.84 -8.14 41.28
CA GLU A 351 10.11 -7.68 40.09
C GLU A 351 10.64 -6.35 39.57
N MET A 352 10.99 -5.42 40.46
CA MET A 352 11.60 -4.14 40.10
C MET A 352 12.96 -4.31 39.41
N ILE A 353 13.84 -5.17 39.93
CA ILE A 353 15.14 -5.45 39.31
C ILE A 353 14.96 -6.05 37.91
N GLY A 354 14.01 -6.98 37.74
CA GLY A 354 13.70 -7.57 36.44
C GLY A 354 13.10 -6.55 35.45
N ALA A 355 12.16 -5.73 35.92
CA ALA A 355 11.50 -4.72 35.10
C ALA A 355 12.47 -3.63 34.63
N VAL A 356 13.36 -3.15 35.49
CA VAL A 356 14.42 -2.18 35.14
C VAL A 356 15.32 -2.73 34.03
N MET A 357 15.71 -4.00 34.11
CA MET A 357 16.58 -4.63 33.11
C MET A 357 15.89 -4.74 31.74
N MET A 358 14.64 -5.19 31.70
CA MET A 358 13.86 -5.30 30.45
C MET A 358 13.60 -3.93 29.82
N VAL A 359 13.27 -2.92 30.64
CA VAL A 359 13.02 -1.57 30.14
C VAL A 359 14.29 -0.90 29.63
N HIS A 360 15.43 -1.11 30.29
CA HIS A 360 16.71 -0.65 29.77
C HIS A 360 17.00 -1.22 28.36
N GLU A 361 16.74 -2.51 28.15
CA GLU A 361 16.94 -3.14 26.84
C GLU A 361 15.99 -2.60 25.76
N LEU A 362 14.71 -2.41 26.10
CA LEU A 362 13.73 -1.80 25.20
C LEU A 362 14.08 -0.35 24.85
N VAL A 363 14.52 0.45 25.83
CA VAL A 363 14.97 1.83 25.62
C VAL A 363 16.19 1.85 24.69
N ASP A 364 17.14 0.94 24.85
CA ASP A 364 18.30 0.83 23.97
C ASP A 364 17.91 0.45 22.55
N GLN A 365 16.93 -0.45 22.36
CA GLN A 365 16.42 -0.78 21.04
C GLN A 365 15.73 0.42 20.37
N VAL A 366 14.93 1.20 21.11
CA VAL A 366 14.30 2.42 20.57
C VAL A 366 15.34 3.51 20.29
N LYS A 367 16.37 3.67 21.14
CA LYS A 367 17.53 4.54 20.88
C LYS A 367 18.26 4.14 19.59
N ARG A 368 18.37 2.84 19.28
CA ARG A 368 18.95 2.36 18.00
C ARG A 368 18.04 2.66 16.80
N MET A 369 16.74 2.46 16.90
CA MET A 369 15.79 2.73 15.82
C MET A 369 15.67 4.22 15.47
N THR A 370 15.83 5.11 16.47
CA THR A 370 15.76 6.57 16.28
C THR A 370 17.08 7.18 15.77
N ARG A 371 18.20 6.49 15.94
CA ARG A 371 19.48 6.86 15.31
C ARG A 371 19.54 6.28 13.89
N GLN A 372 18.99 7.00 12.91
CA GLN A 372 19.33 6.69 11.52
C GLN A 372 20.84 6.91 11.29
N PRO A 373 21.52 6.00 10.55
CA PRO A 373 22.82 6.31 9.96
C PRO A 373 22.61 7.44 8.93
N LYS A 374 23.43 8.48 9.02
CA LYS A 374 23.54 9.49 7.96
C LYS A 374 23.96 8.87 6.63
#